data_AF-A0A2R9SSW2-F1
#
_entry.id   AF-A0A2R9SSW2-F1
#
_cell.length_a   1.000
_cell.length_b   1.000
_cell.length_c   1.000
_cell.angle_alpha   90.00
_cell.angle_beta   90.00
_cell.angle_gamma   90.00
#
_symmetry.space_group_name_H-M   'P 1'
#
loop_
_entity.id
_entity.type
_entity.pdbx_description
1 polymer ?
#
loop_
_entity_poly.entity_id
_entity_poly.type
_entity_poly.pdbx_seq_one_letter_code
_entity_poly.pdbx_strand_id
1 'polypeptide(L)'
;MSFTARRFPPLRNPIIVTNQDGRPEVFMIGEDYKVRHRWLLSPGADWLNPDNWSDWGCLGEDAVAILAVSKYSDGRLVVFGHDPDNYTIKHKWQTEPNGGWIKDWSSLNGEYADFRVETNQDGRIELFAISVWGANLHHNYQTEPNGGWKGWSALDEGISLQSIAVGKNADGRIEVFGRKAEDNTLWHIWQTDFNGGWSQWGSLGDIKLIKDKYLDTIAVSKNSRVGRLEVFTIDENTFRKV
;
A
#
# COMPACT_ATOMS: atom_id res chain seq x y z
N MET A 1 -9.30 3.63 -39.63
CA MET A 1 -9.00 2.78 -38.46
C MET A 1 -8.32 3.65 -37.43
N SER A 2 -9.03 4.02 -36.37
CA SER A 2 -8.47 4.85 -35.30
C SER A 2 -7.86 3.92 -34.26
N PHE A 3 -6.54 3.90 -34.16
CA PHE A 3 -5.85 3.34 -33.00
C PHE A 3 -6.09 4.30 -31.84
N THR A 4 -7.10 4.02 -31.02
CA THR A 4 -7.14 4.58 -29.67
C THR A 4 -6.00 3.89 -28.92
N ALA A 5 -4.85 4.57 -28.81
CA ALA A 5 -3.82 4.16 -27.88
C ALA A 5 -4.50 4.04 -26.50
N ARG A 6 -4.64 2.81 -26.00
CA ARG A 6 -4.85 2.61 -24.56
C ARG A 6 -3.62 3.20 -23.91
N ARG A 7 -3.76 4.44 -23.43
CA ARG A 7 -2.71 5.15 -22.70
C ARG A 7 -2.34 4.26 -21.52
N PHE A 8 -1.10 3.77 -21.53
CA PHE A 8 -0.51 3.07 -20.40
C PHE A 8 -0.63 3.97 -19.16
N PRO A 9 -1.20 3.49 -18.05
CA PRO A 9 -0.88 4.10 -16.76
C PRO A 9 0.64 3.94 -16.55
N PRO A 10 1.30 4.88 -15.85
CA PRO A 10 2.74 4.79 -15.61
C PRO A 10 3.07 3.43 -14.98
N LEU A 11 4.18 2.82 -15.41
CA LEU A 11 4.75 1.62 -14.80
C LEU A 11 4.76 1.83 -13.28
N ARG A 12 3.96 1.04 -12.56
CA ARG A 12 3.88 1.13 -11.11
C ARG A 12 5.14 0.49 -10.53
N ASN A 13 5.79 1.21 -9.62
CA ASN A 13 7.09 0.82 -9.07
C ASN A 13 7.09 -0.63 -8.58
N PRO A 14 8.13 -1.43 -8.89
CA PRO A 14 8.25 -2.77 -8.34
C PRO A 14 8.34 -2.70 -6.82
N ILE A 15 7.65 -3.61 -6.15
CA ILE A 15 7.68 -3.81 -4.71
C ILE A 15 8.63 -4.97 -4.44
N ILE A 16 9.66 -4.75 -3.64
CA ILE A 16 10.60 -5.80 -3.24
C ILE A 16 10.36 -6.10 -1.76
N VAL A 17 10.10 -7.36 -1.44
CA VAL A 17 10.00 -7.85 -0.06
C VAL A 17 10.96 -9.03 0.14
N THR A 18 11.37 -9.26 1.37
CA THR A 18 12.22 -10.40 1.72
C THR A 18 11.35 -11.50 2.31
N ASN A 19 11.41 -12.69 1.69
CA ASN A 19 10.83 -13.92 2.22
C ASN A 19 11.40 -14.26 3.60
N GLN A 20 10.73 -15.15 4.33
CA GLN A 20 11.19 -15.53 5.68
C GLN A 20 12.60 -16.13 5.67
N ASP A 21 12.95 -16.86 4.60
CA ASP A 21 14.26 -17.47 4.40
C ASP A 21 15.38 -16.51 3.94
N GLY A 22 15.07 -15.21 3.79
CA GLY A 22 16.03 -14.20 3.37
C GLY A 22 16.12 -13.98 1.86
N ARG A 23 15.32 -14.69 1.04
CA ARG A 23 15.27 -14.47 -0.41
C ARG A 23 14.42 -13.25 -0.76
N PRO A 24 14.92 -12.30 -1.54
CA PRO A 24 14.08 -11.25 -2.11
C PRO A 24 13.07 -11.82 -3.09
N GLU A 25 11.89 -11.22 -3.09
CA GLU A 25 10.85 -11.43 -4.08
C GLU A 25 10.32 -10.08 -4.54
N VAL A 26 10.27 -9.93 -5.86
CA VAL A 26 9.86 -8.72 -6.54
C VAL A 26 8.44 -8.94 -7.03
N PHE A 27 7.56 -7.98 -6.78
CA PHE A 27 6.19 -7.95 -7.24
C PHE A 27 5.96 -6.68 -8.06
N MET A 28 5.19 -6.77 -9.13
CA MET A 28 4.79 -5.62 -9.93
C MET A 28 3.47 -5.88 -10.63
N ILE A 29 2.86 -4.82 -11.17
CA ILE A 29 1.73 -4.95 -12.09
C ILE A 29 2.28 -4.94 -13.51
N GLY A 30 1.99 -5.99 -14.27
CA GLY A 30 2.33 -6.09 -15.68
C GLY A 30 1.49 -5.17 -16.57
N GLU A 31 1.88 -5.02 -17.84
CA GLU A 31 1.11 -4.23 -18.82
C GLU A 31 -0.31 -4.75 -19.06
N ASP A 32 -0.54 -6.02 -18.72
CA ASP A 32 -1.82 -6.69 -18.76
C ASP A 32 -2.66 -6.53 -17.47
N TYR A 33 -2.23 -5.63 -16.57
CA TYR A 33 -2.83 -5.38 -15.26
C TYR A 33 -2.77 -6.56 -14.29
N LYS A 34 -2.00 -7.60 -14.58
CA LYS A 34 -1.86 -8.75 -13.68
C LYS A 34 -0.67 -8.59 -12.77
N VAL A 35 -0.75 -9.17 -11.58
CA VAL A 35 0.38 -9.18 -10.65
C VAL A 35 1.42 -10.18 -11.14
N ARG A 36 2.62 -9.67 -11.44
CA ARG A 36 3.81 -10.43 -11.79
C ARG A 36 4.72 -10.53 -10.58
N HIS A 37 5.35 -11.67 -10.39
CA HIS A 37 6.34 -11.84 -9.34
C HIS A 37 7.50 -12.75 -9.78
N ARG A 38 8.66 -12.56 -9.15
CA ARG A 38 9.80 -13.48 -9.25
C ARG A 38 10.66 -13.35 -8.00
N TRP A 39 11.39 -14.42 -7.67
CA TRP A 39 12.19 -14.49 -6.45
C TRP A 39 13.61 -14.94 -6.73
N LEU A 40 14.53 -14.55 -5.85
CA LEU A 40 15.88 -15.09 -5.85
C LEU A 40 15.81 -16.59 -5.51
N LEU A 41 16.57 -17.42 -6.22
CA LEU A 41 16.53 -18.89 -6.09
C LEU A 41 17.19 -19.40 -4.81
N SER A 42 18.09 -18.62 -4.20
CA SER A 42 18.78 -19.01 -2.97
C SER A 42 19.11 -17.78 -2.10
N PRO A 43 19.03 -17.88 -0.76
CA PRO A 43 19.36 -16.76 0.12
C PRO A 43 20.81 -16.33 -0.10
N GLY A 44 21.05 -15.02 -0.19
CA GLY A 44 22.40 -14.46 -0.34
C GLY A 44 23.10 -14.74 -1.69
N ALA A 45 22.42 -15.33 -2.68
CA ALA A 45 22.93 -15.36 -4.04
C ALA A 45 23.19 -13.94 -4.56
N ASP A 46 23.98 -13.77 -5.62
CA ASP A 46 24.20 -12.43 -6.21
C ASP A 46 22.94 -11.97 -6.94
N TRP A 47 22.35 -10.84 -6.51
CA TRP A 47 21.09 -10.33 -7.05
C TRP A 47 21.30 -9.63 -8.40
N LEU A 48 22.54 -9.28 -8.75
CA LEU A 48 22.90 -8.70 -10.03
C LEU A 48 22.95 -9.75 -11.15
N ASN A 49 23.09 -11.03 -10.80
CA ASN A 49 23.07 -12.12 -11.78
C ASN A 49 21.62 -12.57 -12.05
N PRO A 50 21.09 -12.37 -13.27
CA PRO A 50 19.71 -12.73 -13.61
C PRO A 50 19.42 -14.24 -13.55
N ASP A 51 20.43 -15.10 -13.68
CA ASP A 51 20.29 -16.56 -13.62
C ASP A 51 20.00 -17.06 -12.19
N ASN A 52 20.25 -16.22 -11.18
CA ASN A 52 19.94 -16.52 -9.79
C ASN A 52 18.47 -16.26 -9.43
N TRP A 53 17.63 -15.88 -10.39
CA TRP A 53 16.23 -15.55 -10.16
C TRP A 53 15.32 -16.55 -10.87
N SER A 54 14.15 -16.82 -10.28
CA SER A 54 13.09 -17.54 -10.96
C SER A 54 12.66 -16.80 -12.24
N ASP A 55 12.02 -17.52 -13.15
CA ASP A 55 11.22 -16.89 -14.19
C ASP A 55 10.11 -16.02 -13.57
N TRP A 56 9.60 -15.07 -14.35
CA TRP A 56 8.45 -14.28 -13.97
C TRP A 56 7.18 -15.14 -13.96
N GLY A 57 6.55 -15.25 -12.79
CA GLY A 57 5.24 -15.86 -12.61
C GLY A 57 4.09 -14.85 -12.69
N CYS A 58 2.86 -15.35 -12.70
CA CYS A 58 1.63 -14.58 -12.61
C CYS A 58 0.83 -14.99 -11.38
N LEU A 59 0.45 -14.05 -10.53
CA LEU A 59 -0.33 -14.30 -9.31
C LEU A 59 -1.84 -14.24 -9.59
N GLY A 60 -2.30 -14.94 -10.61
CA GLY A 60 -3.70 -14.99 -11.03
C GLY A 60 -4.05 -14.07 -12.20
N GLU A 61 -5.31 -14.15 -12.63
CA GLU A 61 -5.81 -13.51 -13.85
C GLU A 61 -6.56 -12.20 -13.60
N ASP A 62 -6.90 -11.91 -12.34
CA ASP A 62 -7.60 -10.68 -11.94
C ASP A 62 -6.76 -9.44 -12.25
N ALA A 63 -7.41 -8.41 -12.79
CA ALA A 63 -6.81 -7.11 -13.00
C ALA A 63 -6.57 -6.41 -11.65
N VAL A 64 -5.40 -5.79 -11.52
CA VAL A 64 -4.98 -5.05 -10.35
C VAL A 64 -4.47 -3.68 -10.79
N ALA A 65 -5.09 -2.63 -10.26
CA ALA A 65 -4.61 -1.28 -10.39
C ALA A 65 -3.60 -0.96 -9.29
N ILE A 66 -3.95 -1.05 -8.01
CA ILE A 66 -3.01 -0.71 -6.92
C ILE A 66 -2.52 -2.00 -6.26
N LEU A 67 -1.22 -2.07 -5.97
CA LEU A 67 -0.57 -3.23 -5.38
C LEU A 67 0.07 -2.85 -4.04
N ALA A 68 -0.10 -3.70 -3.05
CA ALA A 68 0.68 -3.65 -1.82
C ALA A 68 1.08 -5.06 -1.39
N VAL A 69 2.19 -5.19 -0.68
CA VAL A 69 2.68 -6.47 -0.17
C VAL A 69 3.00 -6.31 1.31
N SER A 70 2.59 -7.28 2.12
CA SER A 70 2.93 -7.37 3.54
C SER A 70 3.34 -8.81 3.88
N LYS A 71 3.73 -9.02 5.13
CA LYS A 71 4.12 -10.32 5.67
C LYS A 71 3.30 -10.62 6.92
N TYR A 72 2.67 -11.78 6.94
CA TYR A 72 2.05 -12.32 8.14
C TYR A 72 3.09 -12.57 9.23
N SER A 73 2.64 -12.62 10.48
CA SER A 73 3.51 -12.85 11.63
C SER A 73 4.19 -14.23 11.62
N ASP A 74 3.62 -15.19 10.90
CA ASP A 74 4.20 -16.52 10.67
C ASP A 74 5.27 -16.56 9.55
N GLY A 75 5.49 -15.46 8.83
CA GLY A 75 6.47 -15.35 7.76
C GLY A 75 5.92 -15.52 6.35
N ARG A 76 4.63 -15.86 6.19
CA ARG A 76 3.98 -15.94 4.86
C ARG A 76 3.82 -14.55 4.26
N LEU A 77 4.07 -14.41 2.97
CA LEU A 77 3.74 -13.19 2.24
C LEU A 77 2.24 -13.11 1.93
N VAL A 78 1.72 -11.89 1.93
CA VAL A 78 0.38 -11.56 1.45
C VAL A 78 0.45 -10.35 0.53
N VAL A 79 -0.20 -10.47 -0.62
CA VAL A 79 -0.33 -9.44 -1.63
C VAL A 79 -1.77 -8.94 -1.61
N PHE A 80 -1.94 -7.63 -1.65
CA PHE A 80 -3.22 -6.95 -1.77
C PHE A 80 -3.31 -6.26 -3.13
N GLY A 81 -4.47 -6.38 -3.77
CA GLY A 81 -4.74 -5.80 -5.08
C GLY A 81 -6.04 -5.04 -5.07
N HIS A 82 -6.05 -3.83 -5.63
CA HIS A 82 -7.28 -3.09 -5.94
C HIS A 82 -7.76 -3.43 -7.34
N ASP A 83 -8.99 -3.91 -7.46
CA ASP A 83 -9.66 -4.21 -8.71
C ASP A 83 -10.14 -2.91 -9.40
N PRO A 84 -9.65 -2.59 -10.62
CA PRO A 84 -10.02 -1.36 -11.31
C PRO A 84 -11.47 -1.30 -11.80
N ASP A 85 -12.16 -2.44 -11.92
CA ASP A 85 -13.50 -2.50 -12.52
C ASP A 85 -14.60 -2.30 -11.46
N ASN A 86 -14.39 -2.82 -10.25
CA ASN A 86 -15.37 -2.76 -9.16
C ASN A 86 -14.87 -2.09 -7.88
N TYR A 87 -13.63 -1.56 -7.88
CA TYR A 87 -13.02 -0.84 -6.76
C TYR A 87 -12.84 -1.67 -5.47
N THR A 88 -12.98 -2.99 -5.55
CA THR A 88 -12.77 -3.87 -4.40
C THR A 88 -11.29 -4.05 -4.12
N ILE A 89 -10.97 -4.22 -2.83
CA ILE A 89 -9.64 -4.67 -2.43
C ILE A 89 -9.71 -6.18 -2.23
N LYS A 90 -8.77 -6.89 -2.84
CA LYS A 90 -8.60 -8.33 -2.76
C LYS A 90 -7.24 -8.66 -2.16
N HIS A 91 -7.09 -9.89 -1.69
CA HIS A 91 -5.81 -10.38 -1.22
C HIS A 91 -5.54 -11.83 -1.64
N LYS A 92 -4.25 -12.14 -1.74
CA LYS A 92 -3.72 -13.47 -2.08
C LYS A 92 -2.51 -13.71 -1.21
N TRP A 93 -2.38 -14.92 -0.66
CA TRP A 93 -1.31 -15.21 0.28
C TRP A 93 -0.63 -16.55 0.00
N GLN A 94 0.60 -16.66 0.48
CA GLN A 94 1.31 -17.93 0.53
C GLN A 94 0.60 -18.88 1.52
N THR A 95 0.46 -20.16 1.16
CA THR A 95 -0.16 -21.18 2.03
C THR A 95 0.74 -21.59 3.19
N GLU A 96 2.05 -21.43 3.02
CA GLU A 96 3.12 -21.67 4.00
C GLU A 96 4.31 -20.75 3.68
N PRO A 97 5.19 -20.42 4.64
CA PRO A 97 6.27 -19.49 4.38
C PRO A 97 7.15 -19.93 3.22
N ASN A 98 7.44 -19.02 2.29
CA ASN A 98 8.24 -19.27 1.09
C ASN A 98 7.63 -20.31 0.11
N GLY A 99 6.38 -20.69 0.31
CA GLY A 99 5.69 -21.73 -0.46
C GLY A 99 4.79 -21.20 -1.58
N GLY A 100 3.86 -22.07 -2.00
CA GLY A 100 2.86 -21.75 -3.02
C GLY A 100 1.82 -20.73 -2.53
N TRP A 101 1.01 -20.23 -3.47
CA TRP A 101 -0.05 -19.26 -3.21
C TRP A 101 -1.42 -19.93 -3.27
N ILE A 102 -2.41 -19.39 -2.56
CA ILE A 102 -3.80 -19.80 -2.77
C ILE A 102 -4.20 -19.60 -4.25
N LYS A 103 -5.09 -20.45 -4.76
CA LYS A 103 -5.43 -20.49 -6.19
C LYS A 103 -6.06 -19.20 -6.69
N ASP A 104 -7.13 -18.75 -6.03
CA ASP A 104 -7.92 -17.59 -6.46
C ASP A 104 -7.65 -16.39 -5.55
N TRP A 105 -7.94 -15.18 -6.01
CA TRP A 105 -7.94 -14.00 -5.13
C TRP A 105 -9.16 -14.05 -4.21
N SER A 106 -8.98 -13.67 -2.95
CA SER A 106 -10.10 -13.52 -2.01
C SER A 106 -10.47 -12.05 -1.88
N SER A 107 -11.77 -11.73 -1.87
CA SER A 107 -12.25 -10.35 -1.73
C SER A 107 -12.30 -9.93 -0.26
N LEU A 108 -11.83 -8.72 0.04
CA LEU A 108 -12.08 -8.03 1.31
C LEU A 108 -13.31 -7.11 1.24
N ASN A 109 -14.03 -7.11 0.11
CA ASN A 109 -15.18 -6.26 -0.18
C ASN A 109 -14.85 -4.76 -0.13
N GLY A 110 -15.89 -3.93 -0.18
CA GLY A 110 -15.82 -2.46 -0.18
C GLY A 110 -15.47 -1.87 -1.55
N GLU A 111 -15.58 -0.54 -1.66
CA GLU A 111 -15.36 0.20 -2.90
C GLU A 111 -14.47 1.41 -2.60
N TYR A 112 -13.20 1.34 -3.03
CA TYR A 112 -12.15 2.28 -2.64
C TYR A 112 -11.41 2.83 -3.85
N ALA A 113 -11.04 4.10 -3.83
CA ALA A 113 -10.26 4.72 -4.90
C ALA A 113 -8.75 4.48 -4.75
N ASP A 114 -8.28 4.31 -3.52
CA ASP A 114 -6.87 4.10 -3.18
C ASP A 114 -6.73 3.34 -1.86
N PHE A 115 -5.60 2.66 -1.64
CA PHE A 115 -5.30 1.99 -0.37
C PHE A 115 -3.81 1.85 -0.04
N ARG A 116 -3.50 1.74 1.24
CA ARG A 116 -2.19 1.44 1.80
C ARG A 116 -2.32 0.34 2.86
N VAL A 117 -1.22 -0.32 3.20
CA VAL A 117 -1.15 -1.38 4.20
C VAL A 117 -0.03 -1.10 5.19
N GLU A 118 -0.24 -1.41 6.46
CA GLU A 118 0.78 -1.39 7.50
C GLU A 118 0.52 -2.51 8.52
N THR A 119 1.55 -2.88 9.28
CA THR A 119 1.47 -3.91 10.32
C THR A 119 1.53 -3.26 11.69
N ASN A 120 0.49 -3.49 12.49
CA ASN A 120 0.39 -3.10 13.89
C ASN A 120 1.54 -3.69 14.72
N GLN A 121 1.75 -3.12 15.91
CA GLN A 121 2.83 -3.55 16.81
C GLN A 121 2.69 -5.00 17.26
N ASP A 122 1.46 -5.51 17.35
CA ASP A 122 1.16 -6.91 17.69
C ASP A 122 1.26 -7.90 16.52
N GLY A 123 1.57 -7.43 15.30
CA GLY A 123 1.68 -8.27 14.11
C GLY A 123 0.39 -8.45 13.31
N ARG A 124 -0.70 -7.75 13.67
CA ARG A 124 -1.91 -7.67 12.85
C ARG A 124 -1.70 -6.74 11.66
N ILE A 125 -2.11 -7.16 10.48
CA ILE A 125 -2.12 -6.31 9.29
C ILE A 125 -3.37 -5.42 9.31
N GLU A 126 -3.21 -4.16 8.93
CA GLU A 126 -4.28 -3.18 8.78
C GLU A 126 -4.16 -2.45 7.45
N LEU A 127 -5.27 -2.38 6.73
CA LEU A 127 -5.42 -1.64 5.49
C LEU A 127 -6.13 -0.33 5.76
N PHE A 128 -5.70 0.71 5.03
CA PHE A 128 -6.27 2.04 5.05
C PHE A 128 -6.64 2.41 3.63
N ALA A 129 -7.87 2.88 3.41
CA ALA A 129 -8.39 3.10 2.07
C ALA A 129 -9.25 4.37 1.98
N ILE A 130 -9.26 4.99 0.79
CA ILE A 130 -10.09 6.17 0.50
C ILE A 130 -11.38 5.70 -0.16
N SER A 131 -12.53 5.95 0.46
CA SER A 131 -13.84 5.55 -0.07
C SER A 131 -14.18 6.28 -1.37
N VAL A 132 -14.78 5.59 -2.35
CA VAL A 132 -15.31 6.25 -3.56
C VAL A 132 -16.56 7.10 -3.30
N TRP A 133 -17.23 6.91 -2.15
CA TRP A 133 -18.53 7.52 -1.83
C TRP A 133 -18.47 8.82 -1.03
N GLY A 134 -17.28 9.28 -0.69
CA GLY A 134 -17.08 10.51 0.10
C GLY A 134 -15.63 10.89 0.29
N ALA A 135 -14.71 10.09 -0.27
CA ALA A 135 -13.27 10.28 -0.15
C ALA A 135 -12.76 10.30 1.30
N ASN A 136 -13.52 9.76 2.26
CA ASN A 136 -13.11 9.64 3.65
C ASN A 136 -12.26 8.39 3.89
N LEU A 137 -11.52 8.38 5.00
CA LEU A 137 -10.61 7.30 5.36
C LEU A 137 -11.37 6.13 6.01
N HIS A 138 -11.24 4.96 5.40
CA HIS A 138 -11.72 3.69 5.94
C HIS A 138 -10.54 2.79 6.31
N HIS A 139 -10.79 1.83 7.18
CA HIS A 139 -9.83 0.81 7.51
C HIS A 139 -10.44 -0.59 7.63
N ASN A 140 -9.60 -1.61 7.46
CA ASN A 140 -9.93 -3.00 7.73
C ASN A 140 -8.69 -3.70 8.28
N TYR A 141 -8.83 -4.38 9.40
CA TYR A 141 -7.71 -4.95 10.15
C TYR A 141 -7.96 -6.41 10.48
N GLN A 142 -6.88 -7.17 10.64
CA GLN A 142 -6.98 -8.50 11.22
C GLN A 142 -7.40 -8.39 12.69
N THR A 143 -8.28 -9.27 13.17
CA THR A 143 -8.70 -9.27 14.59
C THR A 143 -7.64 -9.83 15.52
N GLU A 144 -6.71 -10.62 14.99
CA GLU A 144 -5.56 -11.23 15.65
C GLU A 144 -4.48 -11.53 14.60
N PRO A 145 -3.19 -11.66 14.97
CA PRO A 145 -2.15 -11.94 14.00
C PRO A 145 -2.46 -13.21 13.21
N ASN A 146 -2.36 -13.14 11.88
CA ASN A 146 -2.68 -14.24 10.96
C ASN A 146 -4.17 -14.67 10.94
N GLY A 147 -5.04 -13.96 11.66
CA GLY A 147 -6.47 -14.26 11.76
C GLY A 147 -7.32 -13.62 10.66
N GLY A 148 -8.63 -13.67 10.88
CA GLY A 148 -9.64 -13.09 9.99
C GLY A 148 -9.67 -11.56 10.01
N TRP A 149 -10.42 -10.99 9.07
CA TRP A 149 -10.58 -9.54 8.91
C TRP A 149 -11.82 -9.04 9.64
N LYS A 150 -11.71 -7.87 10.27
CA LYS A 150 -12.82 -7.22 10.96
C LYS A 150 -13.97 -6.86 10.01
N GLY A 151 -13.64 -6.51 8.77
CA GLY A 151 -14.53 -5.85 7.83
C GLY A 151 -14.25 -4.34 7.80
N TRP A 152 -14.58 -3.71 6.68
CA TRP A 152 -14.33 -2.30 6.49
C TRP A 152 -15.25 -1.43 7.33
N SER A 153 -14.69 -0.35 7.88
CA SER A 153 -15.45 0.73 8.52
C SER A 153 -14.75 2.06 8.32
N ALA A 154 -15.49 3.17 8.43
CA ALA A 154 -14.89 4.50 8.47
C ALA A 154 -13.99 4.59 9.71
N LEU A 155 -12.72 4.94 9.50
CA LEU A 155 -11.82 5.29 10.60
C LEU A 155 -12.18 6.68 11.12
N ASP A 156 -12.51 7.56 10.18
CA ASP A 156 -13.01 8.90 10.44
C ASP A 156 -13.86 9.43 9.27
N GLU A 157 -14.76 10.36 9.54
CA GLU A 157 -15.64 11.01 8.56
C GLU A 157 -15.33 12.52 8.37
N GLY A 158 -14.32 13.04 9.06
CA GLY A 158 -14.09 14.48 9.25
C GLY A 158 -13.46 15.21 8.08
N ILE A 159 -12.75 14.53 7.17
CA ILE A 159 -12.17 15.15 5.96
C ILE A 159 -12.24 14.24 4.74
N SER A 160 -12.37 14.86 3.56
CA SER A 160 -12.18 14.19 2.27
C SER A 160 -10.71 14.23 1.86
N LEU A 161 -10.20 13.12 1.36
CA LEU A 161 -8.80 12.89 1.01
C LEU A 161 -8.65 12.56 -0.47
N GLN A 162 -7.55 13.00 -1.07
CA GLN A 162 -7.22 12.71 -2.46
C GLN A 162 -6.13 11.64 -2.62
N SER A 163 -5.31 11.45 -1.59
CA SER A 163 -4.22 10.48 -1.56
C SER A 163 -3.81 10.26 -0.11
N ILE A 164 -3.33 9.06 0.20
CA ILE A 164 -2.83 8.71 1.54
C ILE A 164 -1.43 8.09 1.49
N ALA A 165 -0.70 8.26 2.58
CA ALA A 165 0.48 7.48 2.91
C ALA A 165 0.37 7.02 4.36
N VAL A 166 0.94 5.86 4.67
CA VAL A 166 0.87 5.27 6.00
C VAL A 166 2.28 4.90 6.43
N GLY A 167 2.57 5.08 7.71
CA GLY A 167 3.82 4.63 8.29
C GLY A 167 3.67 4.29 9.77
N LYS A 168 4.64 3.53 10.28
CA LYS A 168 4.74 3.19 11.69
C LYS A 168 5.81 4.01 12.41
N ASN A 169 5.40 4.72 13.44
CA ASN A 169 6.27 5.52 14.29
C ASN A 169 7.33 4.68 15.03
N ALA A 170 8.30 5.36 15.64
CA ALA A 170 9.37 4.73 16.42
C ALA A 170 8.82 3.86 17.56
N ASP A 171 7.73 4.31 18.17
CA ASP A 171 7.06 3.67 19.30
C ASP A 171 6.15 2.50 18.90
N GLY A 172 5.95 2.26 17.60
CA GLY A 172 5.12 1.17 17.10
C GLY A 172 3.70 1.55 16.72
N ARG A 173 3.29 2.81 16.94
CA ARG A 173 1.96 3.31 16.56
C ARG A 173 1.90 3.66 15.08
N ILE A 174 0.77 3.40 14.44
CA ILE A 174 0.53 3.74 13.04
C ILE A 174 0.08 5.20 12.93
N GLU A 175 0.52 5.86 11.87
CA GLU A 175 0.11 7.21 11.49
C GLU A 175 -0.19 7.24 9.98
N VAL A 176 -1.33 7.86 9.65
CA VAL A 176 -1.81 8.05 8.28
C VAL A 176 -1.70 9.52 7.95
N PHE A 177 -1.09 9.81 6.80
CA PHE A 177 -0.97 11.14 6.23
C PHE A 177 -1.87 11.22 5.00
N GLY A 178 -2.53 12.35 4.81
CA GLY A 178 -3.49 12.55 3.74
C GLY A 178 -3.39 13.93 3.10
N ARG A 179 -3.60 13.99 1.78
CA ARG A 179 -3.82 15.26 1.07
C ARG A 179 -5.31 15.58 1.16
N LYS A 180 -5.66 16.62 1.91
CA LYS A 180 -7.04 17.05 2.04
C LYS A 180 -7.57 17.59 0.72
N ALA A 181 -8.79 17.19 0.35
CA ALA A 181 -9.35 17.43 -0.97
C ALA A 181 -9.71 18.90 -1.21
N GLU A 182 -10.17 19.61 -0.18
CA GLU A 182 -10.71 20.96 -0.28
C GLU A 182 -9.61 22.00 -0.57
N ASP A 183 -8.44 21.84 0.04
CA ASP A 183 -7.39 22.86 0.07
C ASP A 183 -5.99 22.34 -0.32
N ASN A 184 -5.87 21.03 -0.61
CA ASN A 184 -4.62 20.34 -0.94
C ASN A 184 -3.54 20.44 0.16
N THR A 185 -3.93 20.72 1.40
CA THR A 185 -2.99 20.75 2.52
C THR A 185 -2.70 19.34 3.05
N LEU A 186 -1.57 19.20 3.74
CA LEU A 186 -1.15 17.93 4.34
C LEU A 186 -1.74 17.79 5.75
N TRP A 187 -2.43 16.68 5.97
CA TRP A 187 -3.05 16.32 7.25
C TRP A 187 -2.57 14.96 7.72
N HIS A 188 -2.72 14.69 9.02
CA HIS A 188 -2.42 13.39 9.60
C HIS A 188 -3.40 12.97 10.70
N ILE A 189 -3.50 11.66 10.93
CA ILE A 189 -4.24 11.02 12.02
C ILE A 189 -3.40 9.85 12.53
N TRP A 190 -3.33 9.66 13.84
CA TRP A 190 -2.43 8.67 14.44
C TRP A 190 -3.11 7.87 15.54
N GLN A 191 -2.61 6.65 15.76
CA GLN A 191 -3.02 5.85 16.91
C GLN A 191 -2.64 6.57 18.23
N THR A 192 -3.60 6.73 19.14
CA THR A 192 -3.38 7.26 20.49
C THR A 192 -2.86 6.18 21.43
N ASP A 193 -3.25 4.93 21.21
CA ASP A 193 -2.81 3.74 21.94
C ASP A 193 -2.31 2.67 20.97
N PHE A 194 -1.47 1.76 21.45
CA PHE A 194 -1.04 0.62 20.64
C PHE A 194 -2.26 -0.16 20.15
N ASN A 195 -2.28 -0.48 18.85
CA ASN A 195 -3.28 -1.37 18.25
C ASN A 195 -4.73 -0.87 18.40
N GLY A 196 -4.93 0.42 18.70
CA GLY A 196 -6.17 0.93 19.25
C GLY A 196 -6.52 2.35 18.81
N GLY A 197 -7.17 3.11 19.70
CA GLY A 197 -7.84 4.39 19.42
C GLY A 197 -7.05 5.36 18.54
N TRP A 198 -7.76 6.25 17.86
CA TRP A 198 -7.20 7.20 16.90
C TRP A 198 -7.41 8.64 17.36
N SER A 199 -6.46 9.51 17.00
CA SER A 199 -6.59 10.95 17.21
C SER A 199 -7.69 11.54 16.33
N GLN A 200 -7.96 12.83 16.51
CA GLN A 200 -8.58 13.61 15.45
C GLN A 200 -7.54 13.96 14.37
N TRP A 201 -8.00 14.33 13.18
CA TRP A 201 -7.11 14.85 12.15
C TRP A 201 -6.42 16.15 12.61
N GLY A 202 -5.11 16.21 12.41
CA GLY A 202 -4.28 17.40 12.60
C GLY A 202 -3.77 17.94 11.26
N SER A 203 -3.67 19.26 11.14
CA SER A 203 -2.97 19.88 10.01
C SER A 203 -1.46 19.89 10.27
N LEU A 204 -0.66 19.58 9.26
CA LEU A 204 0.79 19.72 9.28
C LEU A 204 1.27 21.07 8.71
N GLY A 205 0.35 22.03 8.58
CA GLY A 205 0.60 23.39 8.15
C GLY A 205 0.07 23.70 6.75
N ASP A 206 0.42 24.87 6.24
CA ASP A 206 -0.19 25.47 5.04
C ASP A 206 0.50 25.08 3.73
N ILE A 207 1.31 24.01 3.72
CA ILE A 207 1.96 23.51 2.50
C ILE A 207 0.88 22.96 1.57
N LYS A 208 0.79 23.55 0.36
CA LYS A 208 -0.13 23.09 -0.68
C LYS A 208 0.56 22.10 -1.60
N LEU A 209 0.05 20.89 -1.61
CA LEU A 209 0.53 19.81 -2.45
C LEU A 209 0.04 19.98 -3.88
N ILE A 210 0.87 19.59 -4.85
CA ILE A 210 0.50 19.69 -6.26
C ILE A 210 -0.76 18.89 -6.52
N LYS A 211 -1.68 19.49 -7.28
CA LYS A 211 -2.85 18.80 -7.81
C LYS A 211 -2.51 18.03 -9.08
N ASP A 212 -1.85 16.89 -8.91
CA ASP A 212 -1.70 15.89 -9.97
C ASP A 212 -2.35 14.57 -9.51
N LYS A 213 -3.10 13.95 -10.42
CA LYS A 213 -3.78 12.67 -10.19
C LYS A 213 -2.91 11.46 -10.56
N TYR A 214 -1.76 11.70 -11.20
CA TYR A 214 -0.80 10.71 -11.63
C TYR A 214 0.44 10.66 -10.73
N LEU A 215 0.57 11.57 -9.77
CA LEU A 215 1.67 11.60 -8.82
C LEU A 215 1.19 11.17 -7.43
N ASP A 216 1.92 10.24 -6.84
CA ASP A 216 1.92 10.08 -5.39
C ASP A 216 2.55 11.34 -4.79
N THR A 217 1.73 12.19 -4.20
CA THR A 217 2.19 13.46 -3.63
C THR A 217 2.72 13.35 -2.22
N ILE A 218 2.59 12.18 -1.59
CA ILE A 218 3.01 11.91 -0.22
C ILE A 218 3.77 10.59 -0.21
N ALA A 219 5.03 10.63 0.22
CA ALA A 219 5.84 9.46 0.56
C ALA A 219 6.25 9.56 2.02
N VAL A 220 6.18 8.43 2.73
CA VAL A 220 6.58 8.35 4.14
C VAL A 220 7.69 7.33 4.26
N SER A 221 8.76 7.68 4.95
CA SER A 221 9.86 6.79 5.28
C SER A 221 10.19 6.88 6.76
N LYS A 222 10.77 5.82 7.32
CA LYS A 222 11.26 5.83 8.69
C LYS A 222 12.74 6.18 8.68
N ASN A 223 13.13 7.22 9.40
CA ASN A 223 14.53 7.55 9.60
C ASN A 223 15.24 6.38 10.31
N SER A 224 16.28 5.83 9.70
CA SER A 224 16.98 4.63 10.19
C SER A 224 17.77 4.84 11.48
N ARG A 225 18.07 6.10 11.85
CA ARG A 225 18.86 6.43 13.05
C ARG A 225 18.00 6.70 14.28
N VAL A 226 16.85 7.37 14.10
CA VAL A 226 16.01 7.83 15.22
C VAL A 226 14.60 7.26 15.21
N GLY A 227 14.22 6.53 14.15
CA GLY A 227 12.92 5.87 14.04
C GLY A 227 11.73 6.80 13.78
N ARG A 228 11.95 8.11 13.64
CA ARG A 228 10.90 9.09 13.32
C ARG A 228 10.42 8.92 11.88
N LEU A 229 9.14 9.14 11.63
CA LEU A 229 8.62 9.25 10.27
C LEU A 229 9.08 10.57 9.62
N GLU A 230 9.58 10.45 8.40
CA GLU A 230 9.89 11.55 7.49
C GLU A 230 8.87 11.53 6.36
N VAL A 231 8.21 12.68 6.16
CA VAL A 231 7.20 12.86 5.11
C VAL A 231 7.80 13.69 4.00
N PHE A 232 7.78 13.16 2.79
CA PHE A 232 8.26 13.80 1.57
C PHE A 232 7.06 14.10 0.70
N THR A 233 6.98 15.34 0.22
CA THR A 233 5.86 15.79 -0.61
C THR A 233 6.33 16.60 -1.80
N ILE A 234 5.51 16.64 -2.84
CA ILE A 234 5.71 17.56 -3.97
C ILE A 234 4.72 18.71 -3.82
N ASP A 235 5.24 19.93 -3.65
CA ASP A 235 4.43 21.13 -3.42
C ASP A 235 4.37 22.05 -4.66
N GLU A 236 3.41 22.98 -4.66
CA GLU A 236 3.24 23.94 -5.76
C GLU A 236 4.44 24.91 -5.90
N ASN A 237 5.27 25.09 -4.87
CA ASN A 237 6.42 25.98 -4.92
C ASN A 237 7.64 25.37 -5.62
N THR A 238 7.70 24.04 -5.72
CA THR A 238 8.78 23.28 -6.37
C THR A 238 8.84 23.53 -7.89
N PHE A 239 7.77 24.04 -8.51
CA PHE A 239 7.66 24.27 -9.97
C PHE A 239 7.64 25.74 -10.41
N ARG A 240 8.14 26.69 -9.61
CA ARG A 240 8.33 28.06 -10.11
C ARG A 240 9.42 28.08 -11.19
N LYS A 241 9.02 27.97 -12.47
CA LYS A 241 9.85 28.32 -13.62
C LYS A 241 10.33 29.77 -13.45
N VAL A 242 11.65 29.95 -13.43
CA VAL A 242 12.31 31.23 -13.74
C VAL A 242 12.23 31.45 -15.25
#